data_AF-A0A3P7DHU9-F1
#
_entry.id   AF-A0A3P7DHU9-F1
#
_cell.length_a   1.000
_cell.length_b   1.000
_cell.length_c   1.000
_cell.angle_alpha   90.00
_cell.angle_beta   90.00
_cell.angle_gamma   90.00
#
_symmetry.space_group_name_H-M   'P 1'
#
loop_
_entity.id
_entity.type
_entity.pdbx_description
1 polymer ?
#
loop_
_entity_poly.entity_id
_entity_poly.type
_entity_poly.pdbx_seq_one_letter_code
_entity_poly.pdbx_strand_id
1 'polypeptide(L)'
;MFDLRLIDFATFEYLNSYDLGKAEVECGENTIEVVFLTESVFQGRIYVVGHSNDERCVSRDTGRQTTSITVRKDQCGVAITRSVSSFIIA
;
A
#
# COMPACT_ATOMS: atom_id res chain seq x y z
N MET A 1 -0.04 -13.36 1.71
CA MET A 1 0.86 -12.30 2.22
C MET A 1 0.90 -11.22 1.17
N PHE A 2 0.53 -9.99 1.51
CA PHE A 2 0.61 -8.86 0.59
C PHE A 2 2.03 -8.28 0.67
N ASP A 3 2.69 -8.15 -0.48
CA ASP A 3 4.04 -7.62 -0.56
C ASP A 3 3.98 -6.11 -0.74
N LEU A 4 4.35 -5.35 0.30
CA LEU A 4 4.36 -3.88 0.23
C LEU A 4 5.29 -3.34 -0.86
N ARG A 5 6.22 -4.15 -1.38
CA ARG A 5 7.07 -3.78 -2.53
C ARG A 5 6.26 -3.57 -3.81
N LEU A 6 5.00 -4.01 -3.83
CA LEU A 6 4.08 -3.74 -4.92
C LEU A 6 3.37 -2.38 -4.78
N ILE A 7 3.57 -1.61 -3.71
CA ILE A 7 3.03 -0.25 -3.62
C ILE A 7 4.17 0.75 -3.86
N ASP A 8 3.93 1.71 -4.74
CA ASP A 8 4.87 2.77 -5.10
C ASP A 8 4.15 4.12 -5.14
N PHE A 9 4.90 5.21 -5.02
CA PHE A 9 4.38 6.57 -4.93
C PHE A 9 5.05 7.47 -5.96
N ALA A 10 4.25 8.32 -6.59
CA ALA A 10 4.75 9.40 -7.45
C ALA A 10 4.41 10.73 -6.78
N THR A 11 5.38 11.31 -6.08
CA THR A 11 5.31 12.66 -5.51
C THR A 11 5.95 13.68 -6.45
N PHE A 12 5.48 14.93 -6.39
CA PHE A 12 6.04 16.02 -7.20
C PHE A 12 7.38 16.54 -6.67
N GLU A 13 7.71 16.24 -5.40
CA GLU A 13 8.98 16.58 -4.76
C GLU A 13 9.89 15.35 -4.62
N TYR A 14 11.03 15.43 -5.31
CA TYR A 14 12.29 14.70 -5.13
C TYR A 14 12.28 13.16 -5.16
N LEU A 15 12.90 12.66 -6.23
CA LEU A 15 13.65 11.41 -6.35
C LEU A 15 14.62 11.21 -5.16
N ASN A 16 14.13 10.77 -4.00
CA ASN A 16 14.90 10.15 -2.90
C ASN A 16 13.99 9.99 -1.68
N SER A 17 13.33 8.84 -1.53
CA SER A 17 12.98 8.34 -0.21
C SER A 17 12.50 6.90 -0.31
N TYR A 18 13.45 5.97 -0.34
CA TYR A 18 13.21 4.64 0.24
C TYR A 18 12.81 4.71 1.74
N ASP A 19 12.75 5.92 2.30
CA ASP A 19 12.27 6.23 3.63
C ASP A 19 10.76 6.54 3.61
N LEU A 20 9.96 5.59 3.11
CA LEU A 20 8.56 5.55 3.50
C LEU A 20 8.56 5.30 5.01
N GLY A 21 8.23 6.34 5.77
CA GLY A 21 7.90 6.22 7.18
C GLY A 21 6.95 5.04 7.41
N LYS A 22 6.98 4.48 8.62
CA LYS A 22 6.26 3.25 9.00
C LYS A 22 4.91 3.14 8.27
N ALA A 23 4.82 2.17 7.37
CA ALA A 23 3.57 1.81 6.72
C ALA A 23 2.78 0.93 7.69
N GLU A 24 1.57 1.36 8.01
CA GLU A 24 0.61 0.56 8.77
C GLU A 24 -0.30 -0.15 7.78
N VAL A 25 -0.48 -1.45 7.99
CA VAL A 25 -1.23 -2.32 7.08
C VAL A 25 -2.42 -2.88 7.84
N GLU A 26 -3.61 -2.53 7.39
CA GLU A 26 -4.86 -3.08 7.89
C GLU A 26 -5.44 -4.06 6.88
N CYS A 27 -5.60 -5.31 7.31
CA CYS A 27 -6.20 -6.36 6.49
C CYS A 27 -7.68 -6.50 6.85
N GLY A 28 -8.56 -5.87 6.05
CA GLY A 28 -10.00 -6.10 6.12
C GLY A 28 -10.39 -7.49 5.59
N GLU A 29 -11.70 -7.76 5.50
CA GLU A 29 -12.21 -9.03 4.97
C GLU A 29 -11.81 -9.22 3.49
N ASN A 30 -12.12 -8.23 2.65
CA ASN A 30 -11.87 -8.25 1.20
C ASN A 30 -10.93 -7.14 0.72
N THR A 31 -10.47 -6.28 1.62
CA THR A 31 -9.60 -5.14 1.32
C THR A 31 -8.32 -5.22 2.12
N ILE A 32 -7.31 -4.53 1.62
CA ILE A 32 -6.05 -4.25 2.31
C ILE A 32 -5.90 -2.74 2.23
N GLU A 33 -5.83 -2.12 3.40
CA GLU A 33 -5.55 -0.70 3.52
C GLU A 33 -4.12 -0.54 3.98
N VAL A 34 -3.38 0.32 3.29
CA VAL A 34 -2.01 0.67 3.66
C VAL A 34 -1.97 2.16 3.90
N VAL A 35 -1.62 2.54 5.12
CA VAL A 35 -1.53 3.91 5.58
C VAL A 35 -0.06 4.24 5.75
N PHE A 36 0.39 5.32 5.10
CA PHE A 36 1.73 5.85 5.23
C PHE A 36 1.68 7.14 6.04
N LEU A 37 2.53 7.20 7.06
CA LEU A 37 2.78 8.40 7.84
C LEU A 37 3.95 9.14 7.21
N THR A 38 3.70 10.38 6.76
CA THR A 38 4.71 11.24 6.14
C THR A 38 5.03 12.41 7.07
N GLU A 39 6.31 12.80 7.15
CA GLU A 39 6.70 13.95 7.99
C GLU A 39 6.12 15.27 7.45
N SER A 40 6.07 15.40 6.13
CA SER A 40 5.50 16.52 5.40
C SER A 40 4.11 16.17 4.84
N VAL A 41 3.40 17.20 4.38
CA VAL A 41 2.13 17.01 3.66
C VAL A 41 2.41 16.24 2.38
N PHE A 42 1.81 15.06 2.24
CA PHE A 42 1.96 14.25 1.04
C PHE A 42 1.28 14.95 -0.15
N GLN A 43 2.04 15.15 -1.23
CA GLN A 43 1.57 15.71 -2.48
C GLN A 43 1.99 14.81 -3.65
N GLY A 44 1.11 13.86 -3.97
CA GLY A 44 1.38 12.89 -5.02
C GLY A 44 0.22 11.94 -5.24
N ARG A 45 0.53 10.81 -5.84
CA ARG A 45 -0.37 9.66 -5.94
C ARG A 45 0.34 8.41 -5.47
N ILE A 46 -0.38 7.53 -4.78
CA ILE A 46 0.06 6.18 -4.45
C ILE A 46 -0.57 5.24 -5.47
N TYR A 47 0.16 4.22 -5.90
CA TYR A 47 -0.36 3.22 -6.81
C TYR A 47 0.26 1.85 -6.57
N VAL A 48 -0.43 0.82 -7.02
CA VAL A 48 0.16 -0.52 -7.08
C VAL A 48 1.04 -0.63 -8.33
N VAL A 49 2.30 -1.02 -8.15
CA VAL A 49 3.28 -1.27 -9.21
C VAL A 49 2.70 -2.22 -10.24
N GLY A 50 2.72 -1.82 -11.52
CA GLY A 50 2.11 -2.55 -12.63
C GLY A 50 0.61 -2.26 -12.85
N HIS A 51 -0.05 -1.58 -11.92
CA HIS A 51 -1.48 -1.25 -11.97
C HIS A 51 -1.78 0.26 -11.86
N SER A 52 -0.80 1.12 -12.14
CA SER A 52 -0.94 2.59 -12.06
C SER A 52 -1.96 3.21 -13.04
N ASN A 53 -2.40 2.44 -14.04
CA ASN A 53 -3.43 2.84 -14.99
C ASN A 53 -4.86 2.46 -14.54
N ASP A 54 -5.01 1.63 -13.51
CA ASP A 54 -6.31 1.25 -12.96
C ASP A 54 -6.64 2.16 -11.79
N GLU A 55 -7.70 2.98 -11.92
CA GLU A 55 -8.12 3.91 -10.86
C GLU A 55 -8.46 3.20 -9.54
N ARG A 56 -8.78 1.90 -9.57
CA ARG A 56 -9.03 1.09 -8.36
C ARG A 56 -7.76 0.71 -7.61
N CYS A 57 -6.60 0.92 -8.22
CA CYS A 57 -5.28 0.60 -7.71
C CYS A 57 -4.42 1.85 -7.49
N VAL A 58 -5.05 3.03 -7.54
CA VAL A 58 -4.41 4.33 -7.38
C VAL A 58 -5.19 5.08 -6.30
N SER A 59 -4.47 5.69 -5.37
CA SER A 59 -5.03 6.64 -4.42
C SER A 59 -4.39 8.01 -4.61
N ARG A 60 -5.23 9.04 -4.64
CA ARG A 60 -4.81 10.44 -4.68
C ARG A 60 -5.23 11.07 -3.36
N ASP A 61 -4.45 10.81 -2.32
CA ASP A 61 -4.56 11.58 -1.10
C ASP A 61 -3.62 12.78 -1.21
N THR A 62 -4.09 13.96 -0.84
CA THR A 62 -3.30 15.20 -0.87
C THR A 62 -3.72 16.08 0.29
N GLY A 63 -2.77 16.79 0.89
CA GLY A 63 -3.09 17.79 1.92
C GLY A 63 -3.09 17.27 3.36
N ARG A 64 -2.69 16.02 3.60
CA ARG A 64 -2.49 15.45 4.93
C ARG A 64 -1.07 14.91 5.08
N GLN A 65 -0.59 14.84 6.33
CA GLN A 65 0.63 14.12 6.73
C GLN A 65 0.41 12.59 6.80
N THR A 66 -0.76 12.16 6.36
CA THR A 66 -1.18 10.77 6.24
C THR A 66 -1.69 10.59 4.84
N THR A 67 -1.28 9.51 4.21
CA THR A 67 -1.77 9.14 2.89
C THR A 67 -2.04 7.65 2.91
N SER A 68 -3.11 7.23 2.25
CA SER A 68 -3.56 5.83 2.30
C SER A 68 -3.90 5.32 0.92
N ILE A 69 -3.78 4.00 0.77
CA ILE A 69 -4.30 3.29 -0.39
C ILE A 69 -5.09 2.07 0.09
N THR A 70 -6.31 1.94 -0.40
CA THR A 70 -7.15 0.76 -0.17
C THR A 70 -7.23 -0.04 -1.45
N VAL A 71 -6.74 -1.28 -1.41
CA VAL A 71 -6.79 -2.22 -2.54
C VAL A 71 -7.71 -3.37 -2.20
N ARG A 72 -8.49 -3.86 -3.17
CA ARG A 72 -9.25 -5.10 -2.98
C ARG A 72 -8.36 -6.30 -3.23
N LYS A 73 -8.56 -7.37 -2.46
CA LYS A 73 -7.77 -8.61 -2.55
C LYS A 73 -7.95 -9.37 -3.86
N ASP A 74 -9.03 -9.11 -4.60
CA ASP A 74 -9.33 -9.67 -5.93
C ASP A 74 -8.76 -8.82 -7.09
N GLN A 75 -8.07 -7.71 -6.79
CA GLN A 75 -7.65 -6.71 -7.78
C GLN A 75 -6.19 -6.33 -7.60
N CYS A 76 -5.67 -5.48 -8.51
CA CYS A 76 -4.33 -4.91 -8.43
C CYS A 76 -3.18 -5.94 -8.35
N GLY A 77 -3.39 -7.17 -8.84
CA GLY A 77 -2.38 -8.21 -8.80
C GLY A 77 -2.10 -8.78 -7.39
N VAL A 78 -2.99 -8.54 -6.42
CA VAL A 78 -2.88 -9.07 -5.06
C VAL A 78 -2.88 -10.61 -5.10
N ALA A 79 -1.80 -11.22 -4.62
CA ALA A 79 -1.68 -12.67 -4.49
C ALA A 79 -1.95 -13.13 -3.06
N ILE A 80 -2.98 -13.95 -2.87
CA ILE A 80 -3.30 -14.55 -1.57
C ILE A 80 -2.58 -15.89 -1.43
N THR A 81 -1.38 -15.85 -0.86
CA THR A 81 -0.69 -17.08 -0.43
C THR A 81 -1.16 -17.47 0.97
N ARG A 82 -1.67 -18.71 1.11
CA ARG A 82 -1.91 -19.35 2.41
C ARG A 82 -0.63 -20.06 2.85
N SER A 83 -0.07 -19.63 3.97
CA SER A 83 1.02 -20.37 4.62
C SER A 83 0.42 -21.33 5.63
N VAL A 84 0.77 -22.62 5.54
CA VAL A 84 0.52 -23.57 6.63
C VAL A 84 1.52 -23.27 7.73
N SER A 85 1.09 -22.51 8.74
CA SER A 85 1.83 -22.44 9.99
C SER A 85 1.44 -23.68 10.79
N SER A 86 2.28 -24.71 10.74
CA SER A 86 2.13 -25.88 11.60
C SER A 86 2.51 -25.52 13.04
N PHE A 87 1.66 -24.80 13.76
CA PHE A 87 1.69 -24.82 15.22
C PHE A 87 1.00 -26.11 15.68
N ILE A 88 1.77 -27.19 15.74
CA ILE A 88 1.37 -28.36 16.53
C ILE A 88 1.64 -27.98 17.99
N ILE A 89 0.58 -27.72 18.75
CA ILE A 89 0.65 -27.81 20.22
C ILE A 89 0.48 -29.30 20.51
N ALA A 90 1.57 -29.97 20.85
CA ALA A 90 1.55 -31.29 21.48
C ALA A 90 1.38 -31.12 23.00
#